data_AF-A0A0B2SX14-F1
#
_entry.id   AF-A0A0B2SX14-F1
#
_cell.length_a   1.000
_cell.length_b   1.000
_cell.length_c   1.000
_cell.angle_alpha   90.00
_cell.angle_beta   90.00
_cell.angle_gamma   90.00
#
_symmetry.space_group_name_H-M   'P 1'
#
loop_
_entity.id
_entity.type
_entity.pdbx_description
1 polymer ?
#
loop_
_entity_poly.entity_id
_entity_poly.type
_entity_poly.pdbx_seq_one_letter_code
_entity_poly.pdbx_strand_id
1 'polypeptide(L)'
;MASSSSSSSIQCSVWVPSLLNTNTNTNTIHFLSLKPNSITFSSSFSSSLTRIRIRASSSSPTVEEAAMSIDNLRRFINLNSGKWNGSFYQFDSSGNMLQQLSTKLSASSYGEDELMSLIQTLYIKQPSSSTSISGDDNDAEWAEYKIKETNMFTVDKYQQIGFFPSEKAFALRYQTAGMLETVLRQGVLGEDDTGEESPRNLKLPSRRPSVVCENCLYSLERDMRARAFHILEPRGTVDMLIVFLEERSDGAPPLLESSRDVKSRIIPFLGKWKGHSITKRSGVYGSTITNADTVVLHEMDNNGQLIQDVTSSSTSDGENVTTNVHWTGTVSDHLVTFDGGYQMILLPGGMYMGCPCDVAKSVAESKSFHLEFCWLETPDKRQRLVRTYDMQGLAVSSTYFVETKL
;
A
#
# COMPACT_ATOMS: atom_id res chain seq x y z
N MET A 1 38.10 27.84 -12.34
CA MET A 1 37.76 26.75 -13.28
C MET A 1 37.06 25.68 -12.49
N ALA A 2 35.72 25.70 -12.51
CA ALA A 2 34.87 24.76 -11.81
C ALA A 2 34.52 23.63 -12.79
N SER A 3 34.86 22.39 -12.44
CA SER A 3 34.42 21.19 -13.14
C SER A 3 33.32 20.53 -12.32
N SER A 4 32.08 20.74 -12.76
CA SER A 4 30.87 20.09 -12.26
C SER A 4 30.83 18.64 -12.74
N SER A 5 30.96 17.68 -11.82
CA SER A 5 30.68 16.26 -12.05
C SER A 5 29.22 15.98 -11.70
N SER A 6 28.38 15.82 -12.71
CA SER A 6 26.99 15.38 -12.58
C SER A 6 26.93 13.89 -12.22
N SER A 7 26.57 13.55 -10.99
CA SER A 7 26.25 12.18 -10.59
C SER A 7 24.81 11.85 -10.98
N SER A 8 24.63 11.00 -11.99
CA SER A 8 23.35 10.38 -12.32
C SER A 8 23.00 9.32 -11.25
N SER A 9 22.00 9.60 -10.42
CA SER A 9 21.47 8.67 -9.41
C SER A 9 20.56 7.63 -10.08
N ILE A 10 21.11 6.43 -10.33
CA ILE A 10 20.32 5.25 -10.68
C ILE A 10 19.86 4.61 -9.37
N GLN A 11 18.65 4.94 -8.92
CA GLN A 11 17.99 4.23 -7.84
C GLN A 11 17.26 3.02 -8.42
N CYS A 12 17.89 1.85 -8.34
CA CYS A 12 17.21 0.59 -8.58
C CYS A 12 16.39 0.21 -7.35
N SER A 13 15.09 0.46 -7.42
CA SER A 13 14.07 -0.28 -6.68
C SER A 13 14.32 -1.79 -6.83
N VAL A 14 14.00 -2.58 -5.79
CA VAL A 14 13.94 -4.06 -5.80
C VAL A 14 13.61 -4.54 -7.22
N TRP A 15 14.58 -5.15 -7.88
CA TRP A 15 14.55 -5.35 -9.32
C TRP A 15 13.42 -6.32 -9.69
N VAL A 16 12.42 -5.83 -10.43
CA VAL A 16 11.48 -6.66 -11.18
C VAL A 16 11.89 -6.53 -12.64
N PRO A 17 12.13 -7.63 -13.38
CA PRO A 17 12.53 -7.56 -14.78
C PRO A 17 11.51 -6.74 -15.57
N SER A 18 11.97 -5.66 -16.20
CA SER A 18 11.19 -4.92 -17.18
C SER A 18 10.96 -5.82 -18.40
N LEU A 19 9.71 -6.08 -18.76
CA LEU A 19 9.37 -6.66 -20.06
C LEU A 19 9.73 -5.64 -21.16
N LEU A 20 10.93 -5.79 -21.73
CA LEU A 20 11.41 -5.00 -22.86
C LEU A 20 10.67 -5.43 -24.12
N ASN A 21 9.80 -4.55 -24.63
CA ASN A 21 9.31 -4.63 -26.00
C ASN A 21 10.35 -3.95 -26.90
N THR A 22 11.17 -4.76 -27.58
CA THR A 22 12.18 -4.27 -28.51
C THR A 22 11.52 -3.79 -29.80
N ASN A 23 11.52 -2.48 -30.03
CA ASN A 23 11.59 -1.95 -31.40
C ASN A 23 12.21 -0.55 -31.38
N THR A 24 13.53 -0.52 -31.55
CA THR A 24 14.29 0.68 -31.88
C THR A 24 14.02 1.06 -33.32
N ASN A 25 13.51 2.26 -33.56
CA ASN A 25 13.92 3.03 -34.73
C ASN A 25 13.89 4.53 -34.41
N THR A 26 15.09 5.07 -34.38
CA THR A 26 15.44 6.48 -34.32
C THR A 26 14.87 7.23 -35.52
N ASN A 27 14.27 8.40 -35.30
CA ASN A 27 14.46 9.55 -36.17
C ASN A 27 14.08 10.86 -35.46
N THR A 28 15.10 11.70 -35.33
CA THR A 28 15.10 13.07 -34.84
C THR A 28 14.30 13.96 -35.80
N ILE A 29 13.35 14.75 -35.30
CA ILE A 29 12.75 15.84 -36.07
C ILE A 29 12.78 17.12 -35.23
N HIS A 30 13.50 18.12 -35.75
CA HIS A 30 13.59 19.47 -35.24
C HIS A 30 12.24 20.19 -35.34
N PHE A 31 11.84 20.86 -34.25
CA PHE A 31 10.74 21.81 -34.24
C PHE A 31 11.18 23.14 -34.86
N LEU A 32 10.55 23.54 -35.97
CA LEU A 32 10.50 24.93 -36.40
C LEU A 32 9.03 25.33 -36.61
N SER A 33 8.65 26.35 -35.85
CA SER A 33 7.39 27.08 -35.92
C SER A 33 7.24 27.80 -37.27
N LEU A 34 6.04 27.78 -37.86
CA LEU A 34 5.41 28.88 -38.63
C LEU A 34 3.98 28.49 -39.05
N LYS A 35 3.04 29.43 -38.93
CA LYS A 35 1.69 29.47 -39.54
C LYS A 35 1.56 30.83 -40.28
N PRO A 36 0.50 31.11 -41.06
CA PRO A 36 -0.31 30.28 -41.96
C PRO A 36 -0.45 30.95 -43.37
N ASN A 37 -0.90 30.22 -44.41
CA ASN A 37 -1.96 30.66 -45.34
C ASN A 37 -2.20 29.68 -46.51
N SER A 38 -3.44 29.72 -46.99
CA SER A 38 -4.13 28.93 -48.01
C SER A 38 -3.50 28.91 -49.41
N ILE A 39 -3.66 27.79 -50.14
CA ILE A 39 -4.30 27.67 -51.49
C ILE A 39 -4.28 26.20 -51.95
N THR A 40 -5.38 25.77 -52.56
CA THR A 40 -5.73 24.47 -53.16
C THR A 40 -5.16 24.23 -54.56
N PHE A 41 -4.67 23.00 -54.89
CA PHE A 41 -5.32 21.99 -55.77
C PHE A 41 -4.36 20.88 -56.26
N SER A 42 -4.87 19.64 -56.24
CA SER A 42 -4.57 18.43 -57.06
C SER A 42 -3.12 17.95 -57.30
N SER A 43 -2.79 16.75 -56.82
CA SER A 43 -2.83 15.51 -57.64
C SER A 43 -2.35 14.27 -56.87
N SER A 44 -3.17 13.23 -57.01
CA SER A 44 -2.94 11.78 -56.95
C SER A 44 -1.62 11.24 -56.39
N PHE A 45 -1.65 10.68 -55.17
CA PHE A 45 -0.86 9.49 -54.85
C PHE A 45 -1.70 8.50 -54.03
N SER A 46 -1.79 7.29 -54.57
CA SER A 46 -2.37 6.12 -53.95
C SER A 46 -1.43 5.61 -52.87
N SER A 47 -1.89 5.52 -51.62
CA SER A 47 -1.21 4.72 -50.60
C SER A 47 -2.25 4.02 -49.73
N SER A 48 -2.27 2.71 -49.88
CA SER A 48 -2.89 1.68 -49.07
C SER A 48 -2.90 2.00 -47.57
N LEU A 49 -4.11 2.22 -47.03
CA LEU A 49 -4.38 2.21 -45.59
C LEU A 49 -4.20 0.79 -45.07
N THR A 50 -2.96 0.44 -44.71
CA THR A 50 -2.69 -0.75 -43.91
C THR A 50 -3.14 -0.43 -42.48
N ARG A 51 -4.36 -0.87 -42.16
CA ARG A 51 -4.95 -0.81 -40.82
C ARG A 51 -4.05 -1.64 -39.90
N ILE A 52 -3.10 -1.00 -39.19
CA ILE A 52 -2.32 -1.66 -38.14
C ILE A 52 -3.30 -1.97 -37.01
N ARG A 53 -3.79 -3.20 -37.04
CA ARG A 53 -4.58 -3.83 -35.98
C ARG A 53 -3.62 -4.01 -34.81
N ILE A 54 -3.62 -3.09 -33.85
CA ILE A 54 -3.03 -3.31 -32.54
C ILE A 54 -3.77 -4.51 -31.96
N ARG A 55 -3.13 -5.67 -32.01
CA ARG A 55 -3.64 -6.90 -31.43
C ARG A 55 -3.42 -6.75 -29.92
N ALA A 56 -4.41 -6.20 -29.23
CA ALA A 56 -4.53 -6.43 -27.80
C ALA A 56 -4.54 -7.96 -27.63
N SER A 57 -3.54 -8.51 -26.96
CA SER A 57 -3.54 -9.91 -26.56
C SER A 57 -4.54 -10.07 -25.42
N SER A 58 -5.83 -9.98 -25.73
CA SER A 58 -6.90 -10.50 -24.89
C SER A 58 -6.99 -12.01 -25.17
N SER A 59 -5.98 -12.76 -24.74
CA SER A 59 -6.18 -14.20 -24.59
C SER A 59 -7.14 -14.38 -23.42
N SER A 60 -8.28 -15.02 -23.65
CA SER A 60 -9.12 -15.50 -22.56
C SER A 60 -8.26 -16.32 -21.60
N PRO A 61 -8.44 -16.17 -20.27
CA PRO A 61 -7.68 -16.95 -19.33
C PRO A 61 -7.84 -18.44 -19.63
N THR A 62 -6.77 -19.20 -19.42
CA THR A 62 -6.85 -20.66 -19.53
C THR A 62 -7.80 -21.22 -18.46
N VAL A 63 -8.33 -22.43 -18.67
CA VAL A 63 -9.20 -23.08 -17.68
C VAL A 63 -8.49 -23.23 -16.33
N GLU A 64 -7.19 -23.51 -16.35
CA GLU A 64 -6.35 -23.60 -15.14
C GLU A 64 -6.20 -22.24 -14.45
N GLU A 65 -5.96 -21.16 -15.21
CA GLU A 65 -5.87 -19.79 -14.66
C GLU A 65 -7.19 -19.34 -14.02
N ALA A 66 -8.32 -19.69 -14.64
CA ALA A 66 -9.64 -19.39 -14.10
C ALA A 66 -9.89 -20.15 -12.78
N ALA A 67 -9.62 -21.46 -12.76
CA ALA A 67 -9.77 -22.28 -11.55
C ALA A 67 -8.89 -21.77 -10.39
N MET A 68 -7.64 -21.39 -10.69
CA MET A 68 -6.72 -20.85 -9.69
C MET A 68 -7.16 -19.48 -9.16
N SER A 69 -7.75 -18.65 -10.03
CA SER A 69 -8.33 -17.36 -9.62
C SER A 69 -9.53 -17.56 -8.69
N ILE A 70 -10.40 -18.52 -8.97
CA ILE A 70 -11.54 -18.88 -8.10
C ILE A 70 -11.05 -19.37 -6.74
N ASP A 71 -10.05 -20.25 -6.71
CA ASP A 71 -9.47 -20.75 -5.44
C ASP A 71 -8.83 -19.60 -4.63
N ASN A 72 -8.05 -18.72 -5.28
CA ASN A 72 -7.47 -17.56 -4.62
C ASN A 72 -8.55 -16.63 -4.05
N LEU A 73 -9.62 -16.35 -4.80
CA LEU A 73 -10.74 -15.56 -4.31
C LEU A 73 -11.40 -16.23 -3.10
N ARG A 74 -11.67 -17.54 -3.16
CA ARG A 74 -12.23 -18.30 -2.04
C ARG A 74 -11.37 -18.17 -0.79
N ARG A 75 -10.06 -18.36 -0.92
CA ARG A 75 -9.11 -18.26 0.19
C ARG A 75 -9.05 -16.86 0.76
N PHE A 76 -9.08 -15.83 -0.08
CA PHE A 76 -9.15 -14.43 0.35
C PHE A 76 -10.43 -14.14 1.15
N ILE A 77 -11.58 -14.63 0.68
CA ILE A 77 -12.88 -14.50 1.36
C ILE A 77 -12.85 -15.22 2.71
N ASN A 78 -12.37 -16.47 2.73
CA ASN A 78 -12.28 -17.26 3.96
C ASN A 78 -11.35 -16.62 4.99
N LEU A 79 -10.23 -16.07 4.53
CA LEU A 79 -9.28 -15.36 5.39
C LEU A 79 -9.93 -14.15 6.06
N ASN A 80 -10.81 -13.43 5.37
CA ASN A 80 -11.45 -12.21 5.87
C ASN A 80 -12.75 -12.44 6.65
N SER A 81 -13.42 -13.57 6.44
CA SER A 81 -14.74 -13.86 7.02
C SER A 81 -14.69 -13.98 8.55
N GLY A 82 -15.72 -13.51 9.24
CA GLY A 82 -15.82 -13.50 10.70
C GLY A 82 -16.19 -12.14 11.28
N LYS A 83 -16.23 -12.08 12.62
CA LYS A 83 -16.40 -10.85 13.39
C LYS A 83 -15.05 -10.41 13.93
N TRP A 84 -14.67 -9.19 13.61
CA TRP A 84 -13.40 -8.60 14.00
C TRP A 84 -13.66 -7.46 14.96
N ASN A 85 -13.14 -7.55 16.17
CA ASN A 85 -13.11 -6.44 17.11
C ASN A 85 -11.79 -5.69 16.91
N GLY A 86 -11.84 -4.38 16.70
CA GLY A 86 -10.66 -3.64 16.32
C GLY A 86 -10.58 -2.21 16.83
N SER A 87 -9.39 -1.68 16.76
CA SER A 87 -9.06 -0.29 17.04
C SER A 87 -8.56 0.38 15.77
N PHE A 88 -9.15 1.53 15.45
CA PHE A 88 -8.75 2.39 14.36
C PHE A 88 -7.83 3.48 14.89
N TYR A 89 -6.71 3.70 14.21
CA TYR A 89 -5.72 4.72 14.53
C TYR A 89 -5.49 5.61 13.33
N GLN A 90 -5.60 6.92 13.52
CA GLN A 90 -5.20 7.93 12.53
C GLN A 90 -3.86 8.53 12.94
N PHE A 91 -2.92 8.59 12.00
CA PHE A 91 -1.64 9.27 12.16
C PHE A 91 -1.44 10.36 11.10
N ASP A 92 -0.73 11.42 11.47
CA ASP A 92 -0.24 12.39 10.50
C ASP A 92 0.98 11.88 9.70
N SER A 93 1.49 12.70 8.78
CA SER A 93 2.67 12.40 7.96
C SER A 93 3.98 12.32 8.74
N SER A 94 3.97 12.69 10.03
CA SER A 94 5.12 12.62 10.93
C SER A 94 4.98 11.49 11.95
N GLY A 95 3.94 10.66 11.90
CA GLY A 95 3.74 9.53 12.81
C GLY A 95 3.14 9.90 14.17
N ASN A 96 2.56 11.09 14.31
CA ASN A 96 1.82 11.48 15.51
C ASN A 96 0.38 10.94 15.42
N MET A 97 -0.09 10.34 16.51
CA MET A 97 -1.46 9.84 16.60
C MET A 97 -2.44 11.00 16.78
N LEU A 98 -3.42 11.10 15.89
CA LEU A 98 -4.46 12.13 15.92
C LEU A 98 -5.75 11.62 16.57
N GLN A 99 -6.18 10.41 16.20
CA GLN A 99 -7.44 9.82 16.66
C GLN A 99 -7.25 8.33 16.93
N GLN A 100 -7.98 7.84 17.94
CA GLN A 100 -8.11 6.42 18.26
C GLN A 100 -9.60 6.12 18.46
N LEU A 101 -10.14 5.19 17.68
CA LEU A 101 -11.57 4.87 17.67
C LEU A 101 -11.78 3.35 17.81
N SER A 102 -12.88 2.96 18.46
CA SER A 102 -13.29 1.55 18.51
C SER A 102 -14.12 1.20 17.29
N THR A 103 -13.81 0.07 16.66
CA THR A 103 -14.51 -0.43 15.47
C THR A 103 -14.82 -1.91 15.61
N LYS A 104 -15.89 -2.37 14.96
CA LYS A 104 -16.13 -3.80 14.73
C LYS A 104 -16.35 -4.02 13.25
N LEU A 105 -15.89 -5.13 12.69
CA LEU A 105 -16.11 -5.48 11.29
C LEU A 105 -16.74 -6.86 11.22
N SER A 106 -17.93 -6.94 10.64
CA SER A 106 -18.57 -8.21 10.29
C SER A 106 -18.33 -8.48 8.81
N ALA A 107 -17.76 -9.64 8.50
CA ALA A 107 -17.47 -10.05 7.13
C ALA A 107 -18.05 -11.44 6.85
N SER A 108 -18.81 -11.55 5.77
CA SER A 108 -19.47 -12.79 5.34
C SER A 108 -19.36 -12.98 3.84
N SER A 109 -19.51 -14.22 3.38
CA SER A 109 -19.55 -14.55 1.95
C SER A 109 -20.98 -14.69 1.43
N TYR A 110 -21.18 -14.38 0.15
CA TYR A 110 -22.39 -14.70 -0.60
C TYR A 110 -22.02 -15.29 -1.97
N GLY A 111 -22.89 -16.12 -2.54
CA GLY A 111 -22.64 -16.78 -3.83
C GLY A 111 -21.61 -17.91 -3.77
N GLU A 112 -21.40 -18.55 -4.91
CA GLU A 112 -20.50 -19.69 -5.09
C GLU A 112 -19.63 -19.50 -6.34
N ASP A 113 -18.47 -20.17 -6.35
CA ASP A 113 -17.48 -20.13 -7.43
C ASP A 113 -17.15 -18.72 -7.97
N GLU A 114 -17.32 -18.47 -9.26
CA GLU A 114 -17.01 -17.17 -9.89
C GLU A 114 -17.90 -16.02 -9.39
N LEU A 115 -19.04 -16.35 -8.78
CA LEU A 115 -19.99 -15.40 -8.22
C LEU A 115 -19.81 -15.20 -6.71
N MET A 116 -18.77 -15.80 -6.11
CA MET A 116 -18.44 -15.54 -4.71
C MET A 116 -18.14 -14.05 -4.51
N SER A 117 -18.74 -13.51 -3.46
CA SER A 117 -18.50 -12.15 -3.01
C SER A 117 -18.29 -12.10 -1.50
N LEU A 118 -17.47 -11.14 -1.07
CA LEU A 118 -17.27 -10.74 0.31
C LEU A 118 -18.11 -9.49 0.58
N ILE A 119 -19.00 -9.62 1.55
CA ILE A 119 -19.83 -8.53 2.05
C ILE A 119 -19.33 -8.17 3.44
N GLN A 120 -19.10 -6.89 3.69
CA GLN A 120 -18.53 -6.43 4.95
C GLN A 120 -19.27 -5.20 5.47
N THR A 121 -19.60 -5.21 6.76
CA THR A 121 -20.19 -4.08 7.47
C THR A 121 -19.23 -3.66 8.57
N LEU A 122 -18.80 -2.40 8.52
CA LEU A 122 -17.99 -1.76 9.55
C LEU A 122 -18.91 -1.01 10.51
N TYR A 123 -18.75 -1.28 11.79
CA TYR A 123 -19.43 -0.63 12.89
C TYR A 123 -18.44 0.32 13.56
N ILE A 124 -18.84 1.57 13.74
CA ILE A 124 -18.00 2.64 14.29
C ILE A 124 -18.63 3.10 15.59
N LYS A 125 -17.89 3.00 16.70
CA LYS A 125 -18.39 3.48 17.99
C LYS A 125 -18.48 5.00 17.96
N GLN A 126 -19.67 5.54 18.25
CA GLN A 126 -19.90 6.99 18.31
C GLN A 126 -19.48 7.54 19.69
N PRO A 127 -19.10 8.83 19.77
CA PRO A 127 -18.87 9.49 21.05
C PRO A 127 -20.18 9.55 21.86
N SER A 128 -20.07 9.49 23.19
CA SER A 128 -21.26 9.57 24.08
C SER A 128 -21.97 10.90 23.92
N SER A 129 -23.27 10.88 23.58
CA SER A 129 -24.07 12.09 23.42
C SER A 129 -24.15 12.89 24.72
N SER A 130 -23.97 14.21 24.62
CA SER A 130 -24.01 15.15 25.75
C SER A 130 -25.37 15.22 26.47
N THR A 131 -26.40 14.62 25.87
CA THR A 131 -27.79 14.55 26.35
C THR A 131 -28.12 13.25 27.09
N SER A 132 -27.19 12.29 27.17
CA SER A 132 -27.42 11.00 27.83
C SER A 132 -27.44 11.15 29.36
N ILE A 133 -28.63 11.09 29.95
CA ILE A 133 -28.84 11.03 31.41
C ILE A 133 -29.07 9.57 31.79
N SER A 134 -28.01 8.78 31.89
CA SER A 134 -27.90 7.64 32.83
C SER A 134 -26.55 6.95 32.64
N GLY A 135 -25.86 6.70 33.76
CA GLY A 135 -24.50 6.18 33.79
C GLY A 135 -24.39 4.67 33.60
N ASP A 136 -24.95 4.13 32.52
CA ASP A 136 -24.74 2.73 32.13
C ASP A 136 -23.97 2.68 30.80
N ASP A 137 -22.71 2.20 30.86
CA ASP A 137 -21.76 2.08 29.74
C ASP A 137 -22.21 1.08 28.64
N ASN A 138 -23.39 0.47 28.81
CA ASN A 138 -23.92 -0.62 27.97
C ASN A 138 -24.67 -0.15 26.71
N ASP A 139 -25.07 1.13 26.64
CA ASP A 139 -25.81 1.69 25.51
C ASP A 139 -24.91 2.43 24.51
N ALA A 140 -23.73 1.86 24.21
CA ALA A 140 -22.84 2.46 23.22
C ALA A 140 -23.49 2.47 21.83
N GLU A 141 -23.65 3.65 21.24
CA GLU A 141 -24.17 3.80 19.88
C GLU A 141 -23.09 3.45 18.84
N TRP A 142 -23.51 2.70 17.81
CA TRP A 142 -22.65 2.25 16.71
C TRP A 142 -23.24 2.68 15.38
N ALA A 143 -22.49 3.46 14.61
CA ALA A 143 -22.83 3.78 13.24
C ALA A 143 -22.42 2.63 12.30
N GLU A 144 -23.30 2.26 11.36
CA GLU A 144 -23.02 1.25 10.36
C GLU A 144 -22.51 1.85 9.04
N TYR A 145 -21.44 1.28 8.50
CA TYR A 145 -20.94 1.56 7.17
C TYR A 145 -20.83 0.27 6.35
N LYS A 146 -21.59 0.19 5.26
CA LYS A 146 -21.53 -0.93 4.32
C LYS A 146 -20.36 -0.73 3.36
N ILE A 147 -19.32 -1.54 3.51
CA ILE A 147 -18.17 -1.51 2.60
C ILE A 147 -18.61 -2.04 1.23
N LYS A 148 -18.03 -1.46 0.17
CA LYS A 148 -18.28 -1.93 -1.20
C LYS A 148 -17.98 -3.42 -1.32
N GLU A 149 -18.90 -4.14 -1.92
CA GLU A 149 -18.79 -5.58 -2.16
C GLU A 149 -17.48 -5.90 -2.90
N THR A 150 -16.80 -6.96 -2.44
CA THR A 150 -15.58 -7.46 -3.06
C THR A 150 -15.84 -8.82 -3.70
N ASN A 151 -15.82 -8.89 -5.03
CA ASN A 151 -15.99 -10.08 -5.85
C ASN A 151 -14.89 -10.18 -6.92
N MET A 152 -14.91 -11.26 -7.72
CA MET A 152 -13.93 -11.56 -8.78
C MET A 152 -13.60 -10.35 -9.67
N PHE A 153 -14.62 -9.59 -10.06
CA PHE A 153 -14.42 -8.42 -10.92
C PHE A 153 -13.70 -7.28 -10.17
N THR A 154 -14.15 -6.96 -8.95
CA THR A 154 -13.58 -5.85 -8.18
C THR A 154 -12.14 -6.12 -7.73
N VAL A 155 -11.81 -7.34 -7.31
CA VAL A 155 -10.45 -7.69 -6.84
C VAL A 155 -9.42 -7.54 -7.94
N ASP A 156 -9.80 -7.87 -9.17
CA ASP A 156 -8.91 -7.79 -10.33
C ASP A 156 -8.90 -6.38 -10.93
N LYS A 157 -10.08 -5.83 -11.26
CA LYS A 157 -10.19 -4.58 -12.03
C LYS A 157 -10.06 -3.32 -11.22
N TYR A 158 -10.51 -3.30 -9.97
CA TYR A 158 -10.54 -2.08 -9.16
C TYR A 158 -9.48 -2.07 -8.06
N GLN A 159 -9.30 -3.18 -7.36
CA GLN A 159 -8.40 -3.26 -6.21
C GLN A 159 -6.99 -3.74 -6.59
N GLN A 160 -6.82 -4.35 -7.78
CA GLN A 160 -5.57 -4.94 -8.26
C GLN A 160 -4.90 -5.85 -7.21
N ILE A 161 -5.67 -6.71 -6.52
CA ILE A 161 -5.22 -7.44 -5.33
C ILE A 161 -3.81 -8.05 -5.44
N GLY A 162 -2.99 -7.89 -4.41
CA GLY A 162 -1.78 -8.71 -4.22
C GLY A 162 -2.03 -9.65 -3.06
N PHE A 163 -2.28 -10.94 -3.32
CA PHE A 163 -2.69 -11.89 -2.29
C PHE A 163 -1.66 -13.00 -2.08
N PHE A 164 -1.39 -13.31 -0.81
CA PHE A 164 -0.46 -14.33 -0.35
C PHE A 164 -1.24 -15.35 0.50
N PRO A 165 -1.77 -16.43 -0.12
CA PRO A 165 -2.65 -17.35 0.58
C PRO A 165 -1.97 -18.08 1.74
N SER A 166 -0.71 -18.49 1.56
CA SER A 166 0.04 -19.26 2.56
C SER A 166 0.55 -18.37 3.68
N GLU A 167 1.01 -17.18 3.33
CA GLU A 167 1.58 -16.19 4.25
C GLU A 167 0.52 -15.35 4.95
N LYS A 168 -0.75 -15.48 4.55
CA LYS A 168 -1.89 -14.72 5.07
C LYS A 168 -1.66 -13.21 5.03
N ALA A 169 -1.25 -12.70 3.88
CA ALA A 169 -1.06 -11.26 3.66
C ALA A 169 -1.76 -10.80 2.39
N PHE A 170 -2.19 -9.54 2.35
CA PHE A 170 -2.76 -8.98 1.13
C PHE A 170 -2.58 -7.46 1.00
N ALA A 171 -2.61 -6.97 -0.23
CA ALA A 171 -2.63 -5.54 -0.54
C ALA A 171 -3.78 -5.20 -1.50
N LEU A 172 -4.49 -4.10 -1.23
CA LEU A 172 -5.63 -3.63 -2.03
C LEU A 172 -5.48 -2.14 -2.36
N ARG A 173 -5.98 -1.76 -3.55
CA ARG A 173 -6.23 -0.37 -3.92
C ARG A 173 -7.66 0.01 -3.58
N TYR A 174 -7.84 1.20 -3.04
CA TYR A 174 -9.15 1.87 -2.95
C TYR A 174 -9.21 3.03 -3.94
N GLN A 175 -10.39 3.24 -4.53
CA GLN A 175 -10.61 4.36 -5.47
C GLN A 175 -10.75 5.70 -4.74
N THR A 176 -11.26 5.68 -3.50
CA THR A 176 -11.48 6.84 -2.66
C THR A 176 -11.20 6.48 -1.20
N ALA A 177 -10.98 7.49 -0.35
CA ALA A 177 -10.85 7.33 1.09
C ALA A 177 -12.19 7.46 1.84
N GLY A 178 -13.34 7.37 1.14
CA GLY A 178 -14.65 7.71 1.70
C GLY A 178 -15.06 6.86 2.91
N MET A 179 -14.71 5.56 2.93
CA MET A 179 -14.92 4.71 4.10
C MET A 179 -14.18 5.25 5.32
N LEU A 180 -12.92 5.66 5.13
CA LEU A 180 -12.05 6.18 6.20
C LEU A 180 -12.53 7.56 6.68
N GLU A 181 -13.03 8.39 5.76
CA GLU A 181 -13.71 9.66 6.11
C GLU A 181 -14.94 9.41 7.00
N THR A 182 -15.79 8.44 6.65
CA THR A 182 -16.97 8.12 7.47
C THR A 182 -16.59 7.61 8.85
N VAL A 183 -15.54 6.79 8.99
CA VAL A 183 -15.03 6.35 10.30
C VAL A 183 -14.65 7.54 11.17
N LEU A 184 -13.93 8.52 10.62
CA LEU A 184 -13.51 9.71 11.34
C LEU A 184 -14.70 10.60 11.74
N ARG A 185 -15.62 10.85 10.81
CA ARG A 185 -16.82 11.66 11.09
C ARG A 185 -17.69 11.02 12.17
N GLN A 186 -18.06 9.75 11.99
CA GLN A 186 -18.95 9.07 12.93
C GLN A 186 -18.28 8.81 14.28
N GLY A 187 -16.98 8.46 14.29
CA GLY A 187 -16.29 8.14 15.55
C GLY A 187 -15.83 9.36 16.34
N VAL A 188 -15.62 10.52 15.71
CA VAL A 188 -15.17 11.74 16.40
C VAL A 188 -16.31 12.74 16.62
N LEU A 189 -17.16 12.94 15.62
CA LEU A 189 -18.26 13.92 15.69
C LEU A 189 -19.59 13.26 16.08
N GLY A 190 -19.84 12.03 15.63
CA GLY A 190 -21.09 11.34 15.93
C GLY A 190 -22.31 12.09 15.41
N GLU A 191 -23.31 12.27 16.28
CA GLU A 191 -24.54 13.01 15.98
C GLU A 191 -24.31 14.52 15.76
N ASP A 192 -23.20 15.05 16.27
CA ASP A 192 -22.84 16.47 16.14
C ASP A 192 -22.21 16.82 14.76
N ASP A 193 -22.11 15.86 13.83
CA ASP A 193 -21.59 16.15 12.49
C ASP A 193 -22.56 17.06 11.71
N THR A 194 -22.16 18.32 11.53
CA THR A 194 -22.91 19.32 10.75
C THR A 194 -22.82 19.12 9.24
N GLY A 195 -22.02 18.15 8.77
CA GLY A 195 -21.75 17.92 7.36
C GLY A 195 -20.79 18.93 6.73
N GLU A 196 -20.13 19.75 7.56
CA GLU A 196 -19.11 20.69 7.10
C GLU A 196 -17.96 19.98 6.38
N GLU A 197 -17.43 20.61 5.33
CA GLU A 197 -16.33 20.06 4.54
C GLU A 197 -15.02 19.93 5.36
N SER A 198 -14.82 20.79 6.35
CA SER A 198 -13.60 20.83 7.16
C SER A 198 -13.95 21.17 8.61
N PRO A 199 -14.50 20.20 9.36
CA PRO A 199 -14.86 20.40 10.76
C PRO A 199 -13.63 20.78 11.60
N ARG A 200 -13.83 21.62 12.62
CA ARG A 200 -12.73 22.07 13.49
C ARG A 200 -12.11 20.88 14.23
N ASN A 201 -10.78 20.88 14.33
CA ASN A 201 -9.97 19.89 15.07
C ASN A 201 -10.09 18.43 14.58
N LEU A 202 -10.63 18.20 13.38
CA LEU A 202 -10.68 16.88 12.77
C LEU A 202 -10.01 16.92 11.39
N LYS A 203 -8.95 16.13 11.22
CA LYS A 203 -8.29 15.96 9.93
C LYS A 203 -9.03 14.90 9.11
N LEU A 204 -9.65 15.31 8.00
CA LEU A 204 -10.29 14.39 7.06
C LEU A 204 -9.40 14.13 5.84
N PRO A 205 -9.49 12.95 5.21
CA PRO A 205 -8.72 12.66 4.01
C PRO A 205 -9.17 13.53 2.84
N SER A 206 -8.26 13.81 1.92
CA SER A 206 -8.55 14.49 0.67
C SER A 206 -9.71 13.81 -0.09
N ARG A 207 -10.62 14.61 -0.68
CA ARG A 207 -11.75 14.09 -1.48
C ARG A 207 -11.34 13.30 -2.72
N ARG A 208 -10.18 13.63 -3.29
CA ARG A 208 -9.62 13.01 -4.51
C ARG A 208 -8.15 12.64 -4.28
N PRO A 209 -7.87 11.66 -3.41
CA PRO A 209 -6.50 11.25 -3.13
C PRO A 209 -5.87 10.67 -4.39
N SER A 210 -4.57 10.83 -4.57
CA SER A 210 -3.84 10.23 -5.69
C SER A 210 -3.70 8.71 -5.52
N VAL A 211 -3.46 8.26 -4.28
CA VAL A 211 -3.33 6.86 -3.90
C VAL A 211 -4.04 6.61 -2.58
N VAL A 212 -4.82 5.51 -2.53
CA VAL A 212 -5.30 4.89 -1.29
C VAL A 212 -4.93 3.42 -1.36
N CYS A 213 -3.94 3.02 -0.57
CA CYS A 213 -3.39 1.67 -0.57
C CYS A 213 -3.53 1.05 0.81
N GLU A 214 -4.17 -0.12 0.87
CA GLU A 214 -4.20 -0.98 2.04
C GLU A 214 -3.13 -2.07 1.92
N ASN A 215 -2.37 -2.28 2.98
CA ASN A 215 -1.52 -3.46 3.20
C ASN A 215 -1.98 -4.14 4.48
N CYS A 216 -2.28 -5.43 4.41
CA CYS A 216 -2.74 -6.24 5.53
C CYS A 216 -1.73 -7.36 5.83
N LEU A 217 -1.30 -7.41 7.10
CA LEU A 217 -0.50 -8.49 7.66
C LEU A 217 -1.30 -9.17 8.77
N TYR A 218 -1.36 -10.50 8.77
CA TYR A 218 -1.91 -11.28 9.87
C TYR A 218 -0.80 -11.65 10.83
N SER A 219 -1.09 -11.66 12.14
CA SER A 219 -0.13 -12.15 13.12
C SER A 219 0.17 -13.63 12.88
N LEU A 220 1.42 -14.00 13.13
CA LEU A 220 1.92 -15.37 13.08
C LEU A 220 1.53 -16.16 14.34
N GLU A 221 1.15 -15.48 15.42
CA GLU A 221 0.87 -16.09 16.74
C GLU A 221 -0.60 -16.06 17.15
N ARG A 222 -1.33 -15.02 16.73
CA ARG A 222 -2.72 -14.77 17.13
C ARG A 222 -3.63 -14.63 15.92
N ASP A 223 -4.94 -14.88 16.10
CA ASP A 223 -5.95 -14.60 15.06
C ASP A 223 -6.29 -13.11 15.02
N MET A 224 -5.27 -12.32 14.68
CA MET A 224 -5.31 -10.88 14.60
C MET A 224 -4.62 -10.40 13.33
N ARG A 225 -4.92 -9.18 12.93
CA ARG A 225 -4.33 -8.55 11.74
C ARG A 225 -4.19 -7.05 11.92
N ALA A 226 -3.24 -6.49 11.21
CA ALA A 226 -3.06 -5.06 11.06
C ALA A 226 -3.31 -4.69 9.59
N ARG A 227 -4.28 -3.80 9.35
CA ARG A 227 -4.60 -3.23 8.02
C ARG A 227 -4.13 -1.79 7.97
N ALA A 228 -3.03 -1.55 7.28
CA ALA A 228 -2.37 -0.26 7.20
C ALA A 228 -2.70 0.44 5.87
N PHE A 229 -3.13 1.70 5.95
CA PHE A 229 -3.57 2.51 4.82
C PHE A 229 -2.63 3.70 4.59
N HIS A 230 -2.04 3.76 3.41
CA HIS A 230 -1.42 4.98 2.91
C HIS A 230 -2.47 5.80 2.16
N ILE A 231 -2.66 7.05 2.58
CA ILE A 231 -3.49 8.02 1.86
C ILE A 231 -2.58 9.15 1.41
N LEU A 232 -2.47 9.32 0.10
CA LEU A 232 -1.68 10.39 -0.49
C LEU A 232 -2.59 11.50 -1.01
N GLU A 233 -2.17 12.73 -0.77
CA GLU A 233 -2.82 13.92 -1.31
C GLU A 233 -2.88 13.87 -2.85
N PRO A 234 -3.73 14.68 -3.51
CA PRO A 234 -3.75 14.78 -4.97
C PRO A 234 -2.38 15.08 -5.59
N ARG A 235 -1.51 15.79 -4.84
CA ARG A 235 -0.13 16.12 -5.24
C ARG A 235 0.90 14.99 -5.06
N GLY A 236 0.53 13.87 -4.43
CA GLY A 236 1.41 12.71 -4.26
C GLY A 236 2.24 12.66 -2.98
N THR A 237 2.07 13.62 -2.05
CA THR A 237 2.66 13.58 -0.71
C THR A 237 1.74 12.85 0.28
N VAL A 238 2.25 12.38 1.41
CA VAL A 238 1.43 11.75 2.45
C VAL A 238 0.41 12.75 3.02
N ASP A 239 -0.87 12.40 2.93
CA ASP A 239 -1.95 13.11 3.62
C ASP A 239 -2.01 12.60 5.07
N MET A 240 -2.29 11.31 5.25
CA MET A 240 -2.37 10.65 6.54
C MET A 240 -2.11 9.15 6.40
N LEU A 241 -1.83 8.53 7.53
CA LEU A 241 -1.73 7.08 7.65
C LEU A 241 -2.83 6.58 8.57
N ILE A 242 -3.39 5.41 8.25
CA ILE A 242 -4.39 4.76 9.10
C ILE A 242 -3.96 3.33 9.39
N VAL A 243 -4.19 2.87 10.61
CA VAL A 243 -4.03 1.47 10.97
C VAL A 243 -5.31 0.98 11.63
N PHE A 244 -5.88 -0.12 11.12
CA PHE A 244 -6.81 -0.94 11.87
C PHE A 244 -6.04 -2.09 12.50
N LEU A 245 -6.09 -2.20 13.82
CA LEU A 245 -5.61 -3.38 14.55
C LEU A 245 -6.84 -4.19 14.97
N GLU A 246 -6.98 -5.40 14.46
CA GLU A 246 -8.21 -6.19 14.55
C GLU A 246 -7.90 -7.59 15.06
N GLU A 247 -8.73 -8.10 15.97
CA GLU A 247 -8.67 -9.48 16.46
C GLU A 247 -10.02 -10.16 16.26
N ARG A 248 -10.00 -11.42 15.81
CA ARG A 248 -11.19 -12.24 15.68
C ARG A 248 -11.52 -12.89 17.01
N SER A 249 -12.00 -12.08 17.95
CA SER A 249 -12.43 -12.53 19.28
C SER A 249 -13.64 -11.73 19.74
N ASP A 250 -14.40 -12.28 20.70
CA ASP A 250 -15.49 -11.56 21.37
C ASP A 250 -14.98 -10.62 22.49
N GLY A 251 -13.65 -10.53 22.66
CA GLY A 251 -13.00 -9.73 23.71
C GLY A 251 -12.90 -8.25 23.38
N ALA A 252 -12.23 -7.50 24.26
CA ALA A 252 -11.90 -6.09 24.03
C ALA A 252 -11.02 -5.94 22.77
N PRO A 253 -11.15 -4.84 22.01
CA PRO A 253 -10.35 -4.64 20.82
C PRO A 253 -8.86 -4.53 21.20
N PRO A 254 -7.95 -5.08 20.36
CA PRO A 254 -6.52 -4.97 20.61
C PRO A 254 -6.09 -3.50 20.58
N LEU A 255 -5.20 -3.12 21.49
CA LEU A 255 -4.66 -1.78 21.61
C LEU A 255 -3.19 -1.76 21.19
N LEU A 256 -2.79 -0.73 20.45
CA LEU A 256 -1.36 -0.43 20.28
C LEU A 256 -0.84 0.03 21.64
N GLU A 257 0.29 -0.54 22.07
CA GLU A 257 0.93 -0.09 23.31
C GLU A 257 1.19 1.41 23.23
N SER A 258 0.61 2.17 24.17
CA SER A 258 0.86 3.59 24.30
C SER A 258 2.30 3.76 24.79
N SER A 259 3.23 3.95 23.85
CA SER A 259 4.66 3.99 24.11
C SER A 259 5.10 5.30 24.77
N ARG A 260 4.48 5.70 25.90
CA ARG A 260 4.93 6.87 26.67
C ARG A 260 6.38 6.70 27.15
N ASP A 261 6.91 5.47 27.17
CA ASP A 261 8.26 5.11 27.66
C ASP A 261 9.29 4.69 26.59
N VAL A 262 8.96 4.67 25.30
CA VAL A 262 9.95 4.27 24.27
C VAL A 262 10.78 5.48 23.84
N LYS A 263 12.05 5.51 24.28
CA LYS A 263 13.04 6.59 23.99
C LYS A 263 13.19 6.91 22.49
N SER A 264 13.01 5.92 21.60
CA SER A 264 12.90 6.13 20.16
C SER A 264 12.31 4.90 19.47
N ARG A 265 11.35 5.11 18.57
CA ARG A 265 10.63 4.04 17.85
C ARG A 265 11.50 3.30 16.82
N ILE A 266 12.66 3.83 16.44
CA ILE A 266 13.55 3.17 15.48
C ILE A 266 14.33 2.01 16.11
N ILE A 267 14.58 2.08 17.42
CA ILE A 267 15.49 1.16 18.14
C ILE A 267 15.15 -0.32 17.89
N PRO A 268 13.88 -0.77 17.96
CA PRO A 268 13.54 -2.17 17.72
C PRO A 268 13.94 -2.66 16.32
N PHE A 269 13.93 -1.77 15.33
CA PHE A 269 14.25 -2.10 13.93
C PHE A 269 15.76 -2.10 13.62
N LEU A 270 16.58 -1.48 14.46
CA LEU A 270 18.04 -1.47 14.28
C LEU A 270 18.63 -2.88 14.43
N GLY A 271 19.70 -3.17 13.71
CA GLY A 271 20.38 -4.46 13.67
C GLY A 271 20.25 -5.17 12.32
N LYS A 272 20.68 -6.42 12.30
CA LYS A 272 20.69 -7.25 11.10
C LYS A 272 19.50 -8.20 11.11
N TRP A 273 18.74 -8.19 10.02
CA TRP A 273 17.57 -9.01 9.78
C TRP A 273 17.87 -9.96 8.63
N LYS A 274 17.48 -11.22 8.76
CA LYS A 274 17.61 -12.22 7.70
C LYS A 274 16.27 -12.92 7.50
N GLY A 275 15.89 -13.16 6.26
CA GLY A 275 14.61 -13.77 5.96
C GLY A 275 14.46 -14.22 4.52
N HIS A 276 13.19 -14.37 4.13
CA HIS A 276 12.80 -14.74 2.78
C HIS A 276 11.72 -13.79 2.29
N SER A 277 11.69 -13.56 0.98
CA SER A 277 10.67 -12.77 0.31
C SER A 277 10.02 -13.53 -0.84
N ILE A 278 8.74 -13.24 -1.07
CA ILE A 278 7.94 -13.77 -2.17
C ILE A 278 7.32 -12.59 -2.90
N THR A 279 7.59 -12.46 -4.19
CA THR A 279 6.99 -11.44 -5.05
C THR A 279 5.91 -12.05 -5.91
N LYS A 280 4.69 -11.51 -5.82
CA LYS A 280 3.55 -11.91 -6.66
C LYS A 280 3.09 -10.75 -7.54
N ARG A 281 2.70 -11.06 -8.76
CA ARG A 281 2.04 -10.10 -9.67
C ARG A 281 0.69 -9.68 -9.08
N SER A 282 0.34 -8.40 -9.21
CA SER A 282 -1.00 -7.91 -8.88
C SER A 282 -2.06 -8.55 -9.78
N GLY A 283 -3.25 -8.74 -9.23
CA GLY A 283 -4.38 -9.42 -9.88
C GLY A 283 -4.72 -10.74 -9.17
N VAL A 284 -5.96 -11.20 -9.34
CA VAL A 284 -6.50 -12.36 -8.60
C VAL A 284 -5.74 -13.66 -8.86
N TYR A 285 -5.16 -13.83 -10.04
CA TYR A 285 -4.33 -14.98 -10.38
C TYR A 285 -3.05 -15.04 -9.53
N GLY A 286 -2.45 -13.87 -9.22
CA GLY A 286 -1.37 -13.77 -8.23
C GLY A 286 -0.11 -14.60 -8.55
N SER A 287 0.30 -14.64 -9.82
CA SER A 287 1.47 -15.43 -10.25
C SER A 287 2.71 -15.05 -9.47
N THR A 288 3.42 -16.05 -8.94
CA THR A 288 4.71 -15.82 -8.30
C THR A 288 5.72 -15.41 -9.37
N ILE A 289 6.35 -14.25 -9.17
CA ILE A 289 7.37 -13.69 -10.05
C ILE A 289 8.74 -14.21 -9.61
N THR A 290 9.03 -14.13 -8.31
CA THR A 290 10.32 -14.54 -7.76
C THR A 290 10.23 -14.80 -6.26
N ASN A 291 11.17 -15.60 -5.76
CA ASN A 291 11.44 -15.77 -4.34
C ASN A 291 12.92 -15.42 -4.12
N ALA A 292 13.23 -14.81 -2.97
CA ALA A 292 14.60 -14.41 -2.68
C ALA A 292 14.92 -14.52 -1.18
N ASP A 293 16.15 -14.90 -0.88
CA ASP A 293 16.73 -14.75 0.45
C ASP A 293 17.07 -13.29 0.68
N THR A 294 16.68 -12.75 1.83
CA THR A 294 16.88 -11.34 2.16
C THR A 294 17.77 -11.16 3.38
N VAL A 295 18.62 -10.14 3.33
CA VAL A 295 19.38 -9.64 4.48
C VAL A 295 19.22 -8.13 4.51
N VAL A 296 18.72 -7.59 5.62
CA VAL A 296 18.55 -6.15 5.82
C VAL A 296 19.34 -5.71 7.04
N LEU A 297 20.21 -4.73 6.87
CA LEU A 297 20.95 -4.10 7.95
C LEU A 297 20.40 -2.69 8.18
N HIS A 298 20.07 -2.36 9.41
CA HIS A 298 19.75 -0.99 9.84
C HIS A 298 20.73 -0.59 10.94
N GLU A 299 21.57 0.41 10.70
CA GLU A 299 22.56 0.89 11.67
C GLU A 299 22.45 2.40 11.84
N MET A 300 22.73 2.88 13.05
CA MET A 300 22.89 4.32 13.31
C MET A 300 24.38 4.63 13.33
N ASP A 301 24.80 5.58 12.51
CA ASP A 301 26.19 6.06 12.53
C ASP A 301 26.45 6.98 13.73
N ASN A 302 27.71 7.37 13.91
CA ASN A 302 28.14 8.24 15.00
C ASN A 302 27.53 9.66 14.94
N ASN A 303 27.00 10.06 13.79
CA ASN A 303 26.37 11.35 13.55
C ASN A 303 24.84 11.30 13.71
N GLY A 304 24.27 10.14 14.04
CA GLY A 304 22.83 9.93 14.15
C GLY A 304 22.11 9.76 12.80
N GLN A 305 22.83 9.45 11.72
CA GLN A 305 22.24 9.05 10.45
C GLN A 305 21.94 7.56 10.45
N LEU A 306 20.81 7.19 9.85
CA LEU A 306 20.45 5.81 9.60
C LEU A 306 21.11 5.34 8.30
N ILE A 307 21.85 4.24 8.39
CA ILE A 307 22.35 3.47 7.26
C ILE A 307 21.46 2.24 7.08
N GLN A 308 21.01 2.01 5.85
CA GLN A 308 20.21 0.85 5.49
C GLN A 308 20.83 0.12 4.30
N ASP A 309 21.17 -1.15 4.49
CA ASP A 309 21.60 -2.05 3.42
C ASP A 309 20.57 -3.17 3.25
N VAL A 310 20.10 -3.37 2.02
CA VAL A 310 19.17 -4.44 1.66
C VAL A 310 19.83 -5.31 0.59
N THR A 311 20.12 -6.55 0.95
CA THR A 311 20.58 -7.58 0.03
C THR A 311 19.43 -8.53 -0.27
N SER A 312 19.17 -8.79 -1.54
CA SER A 312 18.20 -9.80 -2.00
C SER A 312 18.87 -10.72 -3.01
N SER A 313 18.86 -12.02 -2.75
CA SER A 313 19.46 -13.05 -3.60
C SER A 313 18.39 -14.02 -4.07
N SER A 314 18.16 -14.06 -5.38
CA SER A 314 17.22 -14.99 -6.02
C SER A 314 17.94 -15.85 -7.05
N THR A 315 17.36 -17.01 -7.33
CA THR A 315 17.76 -17.83 -8.47
C THR A 315 16.65 -17.72 -9.51
N SER A 316 16.97 -17.16 -10.67
CA SER A 316 16.07 -17.05 -11.82
C SER A 316 16.71 -17.72 -13.03
N ASP A 317 16.01 -18.65 -13.68
CA ASP A 317 16.47 -19.35 -14.89
C ASP A 317 17.86 -20.01 -14.77
N GLY A 318 18.23 -20.44 -13.56
CA GLY A 318 19.52 -21.07 -13.28
C GLY A 318 20.67 -20.10 -13.01
N GLU A 319 20.44 -18.79 -13.10
CA GLU A 319 21.39 -17.75 -12.71
C GLU A 319 21.06 -17.21 -11.32
N ASN A 320 22.11 -17.02 -10.50
CA ASN A 320 21.98 -16.35 -9.21
C ASN A 320 22.07 -14.84 -9.41
N VAL A 321 20.98 -14.15 -9.11
CA VAL A 321 20.91 -12.70 -9.14
C VAL A 321 20.93 -12.19 -7.71
N THR A 322 21.98 -11.44 -7.35
CA THR A 322 22.07 -10.75 -6.07
C THR A 322 22.00 -9.24 -6.30
N THR A 323 21.06 -8.59 -5.63
CA THR A 323 20.91 -7.14 -5.62
C THR A 323 21.26 -6.59 -4.26
N ASN A 324 21.98 -5.47 -4.23
CA ASN A 324 22.32 -4.74 -3.01
C ASN A 324 21.85 -3.30 -3.17
N VAL A 325 21.08 -2.81 -2.20
CA VAL A 325 20.59 -1.44 -2.16
C VAL A 325 21.08 -0.82 -0.87
N HIS A 326 21.85 0.26 -1.00
CA HIS A 326 22.40 1.03 0.10
C HIS A 326 21.72 2.40 0.17
N TRP A 327 21.17 2.77 1.32
CA TRP A 327 20.57 4.07 1.59
C TRP A 327 21.10 4.68 2.88
N THR A 328 21.24 6.00 2.86
CA THR A 328 21.51 6.84 4.02
C THR A 328 20.31 7.76 4.25
N GLY A 329 19.97 7.99 5.51
CA GLY A 329 18.86 8.85 5.88
C GLY A 329 19.03 9.53 7.23
N THR A 330 18.29 10.61 7.41
CA THR A 330 18.24 11.36 8.66
C THR A 330 17.02 10.94 9.47
N VAL A 331 17.18 10.84 10.79
CA VAL A 331 16.09 10.52 11.71
C VAL A 331 15.68 11.80 12.43
N SER A 332 14.41 12.18 12.31
CA SER A 332 13.78 13.29 13.03
C SER A 332 12.52 12.77 13.72
N ASP A 333 12.56 12.66 15.05
CA ASP A 333 11.50 12.11 15.90
C ASP A 333 11.02 10.71 15.47
N HIS A 334 9.94 10.64 14.69
CA HIS A 334 9.31 9.42 14.22
C HIS A 334 9.43 9.26 12.69
N LEU A 335 10.14 10.16 12.01
CA LEU A 335 10.31 10.16 10.57
C LEU A 335 11.78 9.91 10.21
N VAL A 336 12.01 8.92 9.34
CA VAL A 336 13.28 8.73 8.65
C VAL A 336 13.13 9.26 7.23
N THR A 337 14.02 10.15 6.79
CA THR A 337 14.07 10.65 5.42
C THR A 337 15.38 10.25 4.77
N PHE A 338 15.30 9.44 3.73
CA PHE A 338 16.45 8.99 2.96
C PHE A 338 16.81 9.99 1.87
N ASP A 339 18.11 10.12 1.57
CA ASP A 339 18.63 11.03 0.53
C ASP A 339 18.05 10.74 -0.87
N GLY A 340 17.55 9.51 -1.04
CA GLY A 340 16.86 9.02 -2.22
C GLY A 340 15.40 9.48 -2.41
N GLY A 341 14.86 10.34 -1.53
CA GLY A 341 13.46 10.77 -1.60
C GLY A 341 12.45 9.69 -1.18
N TYR A 342 12.90 8.74 -0.34
CA TYR A 342 12.06 7.78 0.35
C TYR A 342 11.98 8.15 1.83
N GLN A 343 10.89 7.78 2.50
CA GLN A 343 10.70 8.03 3.92
C GLN A 343 10.06 6.84 4.62
N MET A 344 10.41 6.66 5.89
CA MET A 344 9.75 5.70 6.80
C MET A 344 9.17 6.45 7.99
N ILE A 345 7.89 6.26 8.22
CA ILE A 345 7.15 6.85 9.34
C ILE A 345 6.96 5.76 10.40
N LEU A 346 7.59 5.96 11.55
CA LEU A 346 7.66 5.03 12.68
C LEU A 346 6.42 5.18 13.55
N LEU A 347 5.65 4.11 13.69
CA LEU A 347 4.38 4.08 14.40
C LEU A 347 4.51 3.27 15.72
N PRO A 348 3.57 3.45 16.67
CA PRO A 348 3.50 2.60 17.85
C PRO A 348 3.29 1.11 17.51
N GLY A 349 3.52 0.22 18.49
CA GLY A 349 3.27 -1.22 18.34
C GLY A 349 4.22 -1.95 17.38
N GLY A 350 5.45 -1.46 17.23
CA GLY A 350 6.44 -2.10 16.37
C GLY A 350 6.12 -1.97 14.88
N MET A 351 5.43 -0.91 14.48
CA MET A 351 5.04 -0.70 13.08
C MET A 351 5.84 0.42 12.43
N TYR A 352 6.07 0.32 11.13
CA TYR A 352 6.41 1.48 10.31
C TYR A 352 5.72 1.41 8.96
N MET A 353 5.55 2.57 8.34
CA MET A 353 4.98 2.72 7.01
C MET A 353 5.94 3.52 6.13
N GLY A 354 6.34 2.96 5.00
CA GLY A 354 7.32 3.52 4.09
C GLY A 354 6.71 3.96 2.76
N CYS A 355 7.14 5.11 2.24
CA CYS A 355 6.69 5.62 0.94
C CYS A 355 7.68 6.64 0.36
N PRO A 356 7.59 7.00 -0.92
CA PRO A 356 8.27 8.18 -1.44
C PRO A 356 7.80 9.45 -0.72
N CYS A 357 8.68 10.45 -0.60
CA CYS A 357 8.29 11.75 -0.07
C CYS A 357 7.28 12.46 -0.99
N ASP A 358 7.43 12.24 -2.31
CA ASP A 358 6.56 12.78 -3.36
C ASP A 358 6.44 11.79 -4.52
N VAL A 359 5.28 11.15 -4.65
CA VAL A 359 4.98 10.21 -5.74
C VAL A 359 4.84 10.91 -7.09
N ALA A 360 4.37 12.17 -7.14
CA ALA A 360 4.26 12.91 -8.39
C ALA A 360 5.64 13.13 -9.01
N LYS A 361 6.67 13.33 -8.17
CA LYS A 361 8.07 13.36 -8.63
C LYS A 361 8.50 12.03 -9.26
N SER A 362 8.20 10.89 -8.63
CA SER A 362 8.50 9.57 -9.20
C SER A 362 7.84 9.38 -10.57
N VAL A 363 6.55 9.74 -10.70
CA VAL A 363 5.81 9.66 -11.97
C VAL A 363 6.39 10.61 -13.02
N ALA A 364 6.69 11.86 -12.66
CA ALA A 364 7.27 12.85 -13.57
C ALA A 364 8.66 12.42 -14.09
N GLU A 365 9.44 11.73 -13.26
CA GLU A 365 10.75 11.17 -13.62
C GLU A 365 10.65 9.79 -14.30
N SER A 366 9.44 9.30 -14.58
CA SER A 366 9.20 7.97 -15.16
C SER A 366 9.87 6.84 -14.34
N LYS A 367 9.78 6.94 -13.02
CA LYS A 367 10.32 5.96 -12.08
C LYS A 367 9.20 5.17 -11.42
N SER A 368 9.43 3.86 -11.28
CA SER A 368 8.66 3.03 -10.36
C SER A 368 8.86 3.50 -8.92
N PHE A 369 7.87 3.21 -8.08
CA PHE A 369 7.93 3.49 -6.65
C PHE A 369 7.22 2.38 -5.88
N HIS A 370 7.34 2.39 -4.54
CA HIS A 370 6.69 1.40 -3.70
C HIS A 370 6.20 1.99 -2.39
N LEU A 371 5.17 1.38 -1.83
CA LEU A 371 4.68 1.64 -0.49
C LEU A 371 4.98 0.42 0.37
N GLU A 372 5.29 0.60 1.64
CA GLU A 372 5.73 -0.45 2.54
C GLU A 372 4.96 -0.39 3.85
N PHE A 373 4.53 -1.55 4.35
CA PHE A 373 4.06 -1.71 5.72
C PHE A 373 4.89 -2.78 6.40
N CYS A 374 5.45 -2.45 7.57
CA CYS A 374 6.15 -3.40 8.42
C CYS A 374 5.46 -3.51 9.76
N TRP A 375 5.42 -4.73 10.29
CA TRP A 375 4.98 -5.03 11.63
C TRP A 375 5.93 -6.01 12.32
N LEU A 376 6.55 -5.53 13.39
CA LEU A 376 7.37 -6.29 14.32
C LEU A 376 6.44 -6.95 15.35
N GLU A 377 6.23 -8.26 15.24
CA GLU A 377 5.35 -9.00 16.16
C GLU A 377 6.04 -9.32 17.47
N THR A 378 7.29 -9.77 17.38
CA THR A 378 8.18 -9.99 18.52
C THR A 378 9.47 -9.20 18.30
N PRO A 379 10.25 -8.88 19.34
CA PRO A 379 11.48 -8.08 19.19
C PRO A 379 12.49 -8.63 18.17
N ASP A 380 12.41 -9.92 17.87
CA ASP A 380 13.27 -10.68 16.97
C ASP A 380 12.59 -11.13 15.67
N LYS A 381 11.30 -10.85 15.44
CA LYS A 381 10.58 -11.31 14.25
C LYS A 381 9.65 -10.25 13.67
N ARG A 382 9.80 -9.97 12.38
CA ARG A 382 8.97 -9.00 11.66
C ARG A 382 8.43 -9.57 10.35
N GLN A 383 7.29 -9.02 9.94
CA GLN A 383 6.73 -9.16 8.62
C GLN A 383 6.75 -7.82 7.89
N ARG A 384 6.97 -7.84 6.58
CA ARG A 384 6.84 -6.64 5.73
C ARG A 384 6.01 -6.95 4.50
N LEU A 385 5.22 -5.98 4.06
CA LEU A 385 4.47 -6.04 2.81
C LEU A 385 4.77 -4.79 1.99
N VAL A 386 5.38 -5.01 0.83
CA VAL A 386 5.76 -3.95 -0.11
C VAL A 386 4.86 -4.01 -1.33
N ARG A 387 4.18 -2.90 -1.63
CA ARG A 387 3.33 -2.71 -2.79
C ARG A 387 4.07 -1.91 -3.85
N THR A 388 4.32 -2.50 -5.02
CA THR A 388 5.11 -1.86 -6.08
C THR A 388 4.23 -1.28 -7.17
N TYR A 389 4.56 -0.06 -7.60
CA TYR A 389 3.86 0.70 -8.62
C TYR A 389 4.77 0.95 -9.82
N ASP A 390 4.18 0.94 -11.01
CA ASP A 390 4.85 1.40 -12.22
C ASP A 390 4.92 2.94 -12.31
N MET A 391 5.54 3.43 -13.38
CA MET A 391 5.68 4.87 -13.67
C MET A 391 4.35 5.60 -13.90
N GLN A 392 3.21 4.90 -14.03
CA GLN A 392 1.88 5.48 -14.16
C GLN A 392 1.08 5.42 -12.85
N GLY A 393 1.67 4.88 -11.77
CA GLY A 393 0.98 4.70 -10.50
C GLY A 393 0.00 3.52 -10.50
N LEU A 394 0.16 2.54 -11.41
CA LEU A 394 -0.57 1.28 -11.35
C LEU A 394 0.21 0.27 -10.52
N ALA A 395 -0.48 -0.41 -9.59
CA ALA A 395 0.15 -1.45 -8.79
C ALA A 395 0.43 -2.70 -9.63
N VAL A 396 1.70 -3.06 -9.79
CA VAL A 396 2.14 -4.16 -10.66
C VAL A 396 2.49 -5.45 -9.90
N SER A 397 2.93 -5.32 -8.64
CA SER A 397 3.25 -6.47 -7.80
C SER A 397 3.11 -6.15 -6.31
N SER A 398 3.17 -7.20 -5.50
CA SER A 398 3.37 -7.11 -4.06
C SER A 398 4.46 -8.09 -3.66
N THR A 399 5.21 -7.73 -2.61
CA THR A 399 6.30 -8.55 -2.08
C THR A 399 6.09 -8.70 -0.59
N TYR A 400 5.91 -9.94 -0.14
CA TYR A 400 5.81 -10.29 1.26
C TYR A 400 7.21 -10.69 1.78
N PHE A 401 7.53 -10.28 3.00
CA PHE A 401 8.76 -10.64 3.70
C PHE A 401 8.43 -11.20 5.08
N VAL A 402 9.19 -12.23 5.47
CA VAL A 402 9.27 -12.71 6.86
C VAL A 402 10.73 -12.77 7.26
N GLU A 403 11.09 -12.05 8.33
CA GLU A 403 12.48 -11.82 8.71
C GLU A 403 12.68 -12.01 10.21
N THR A 404 13.84 -12.55 10.58
CA THR A 404 14.29 -12.74 11.96
C THR A 404 15.56 -11.94 12.22
N LYS A 405 15.63 -11.32 13.39
CA LYS A 405 16.79 -10.55 13.85
C LYS A 405 17.92 -11.50 14.24
N LEU A 406 19.15 -11.16 13.85
CA LEU A 406 20.36 -11.94 14.12
C LEU A 406 21.08 -11.50 15.40
#